data_AF-A0A948X4H5-F1
#
_entry.id   AF-A0A948X4H5-F1
#
_cell.length_a   1.000
_cell.length_b   1.000
_cell.length_c   1.000
_cell.angle_alpha   90.00
_cell.angle_beta   90.00
_cell.angle_gamma   90.00
#
_symmetry.space_group_name_H-M   'P 1'
#
loop_
_entity.id
_entity.type
_entity.pdbx_description
1 polymer ?
#
loop_
_entity_poly.entity_id
_entity_poly.type
_entity_poly.pdbx_seq_one_letter_code
_entity_poly.pdbx_strand_id
1 'polypeptide(L)'
;MVNQLQCNPLVQQQGIEPILAEHDTKMMAWGPLGGEGAEGVVKNELLASIGEGYGKTAAQVALRWLTQRGIVAIPKSTHVERMRQNLDIFDFTLTDEEMKRIATLNCHDAGTVNFGDPQFVKFLIETYG
;
A
#
# COMPACT_ATOMS: atom_id res chain seq x y z
N MET A 1 14.31 5.90 -12.06
CA MET A 1 13.59 7.03 -11.40
C MET A 1 12.58 6.47 -10.41
N VAL A 2 12.03 7.28 -9.48
CA VAL A 2 10.97 6.84 -8.55
C VAL A 2 9.79 7.80 -8.64
N ASN A 3 8.57 7.26 -8.65
CA ASN A 3 7.34 8.02 -8.41
C ASN A 3 6.69 7.51 -7.12
N GLN A 4 6.54 8.40 -6.12
CA GLN A 4 5.96 8.05 -4.83
C GLN A 4 4.47 8.42 -4.80
N LEU A 5 3.60 7.43 -4.67
CA LEU A 5 2.15 7.57 -4.77
C LEU A 5 1.44 6.86 -3.62
N GLN A 6 0.18 7.22 -3.38
CA GLN A 6 -0.65 6.49 -2.42
C GLN A 6 -0.90 5.12 -2.99
N CYS A 7 -0.39 4.08 -2.33
CA CYS A 7 -0.60 2.73 -2.81
C CYS A 7 -0.71 1.76 -1.63
N ASN A 8 -1.77 0.98 -1.62
CA ASN A 8 -2.03 -0.09 -0.65
C ASN A 8 -3.08 -1.07 -1.25
N PRO A 9 -3.44 -2.17 -0.57
CA PRO A 9 -4.44 -3.11 -1.10
C PRO A 9 -5.81 -2.51 -1.43
N LEU A 10 -6.19 -1.38 -0.84
CA LEU A 10 -7.45 -0.67 -1.12
C LEU A 10 -7.29 0.44 -2.19
N VAL A 11 -6.06 0.84 -2.48
CA VAL A 11 -5.70 1.91 -3.43
C VAL A 11 -4.56 1.43 -4.32
N GLN A 12 -4.85 0.77 -5.44
CA GLN A 12 -3.88 -0.13 -6.05
C GLN A 12 -3.00 0.45 -7.16
N GLN A 13 -3.37 1.58 -7.78
CA GLN A 13 -2.57 2.24 -8.82
C GLN A 13 -2.35 1.38 -10.07
N GLN A 14 -3.32 0.53 -10.43
CA GLN A 14 -3.20 -0.41 -11.54
C GLN A 14 -3.07 0.29 -12.91
N GLY A 15 -3.70 1.45 -13.09
CA GLY A 15 -3.62 2.21 -14.33
C GLY A 15 -2.29 2.93 -14.53
N ILE A 16 -1.59 3.32 -13.46
CA ILE A 16 -0.32 4.08 -13.55
C ILE A 16 0.90 3.16 -13.59
N GLU A 17 0.84 1.95 -13.03
CA GLU A 17 1.96 1.02 -13.04
C GLU A 17 2.53 0.72 -14.44
N PRO A 18 1.73 0.42 -15.48
CA PRO A 18 2.24 0.19 -16.83
C PRO A 18 2.96 1.43 -17.39
N ILE A 19 2.42 2.62 -17.13
CA ILE A 19 3.00 3.89 -17.58
C ILE A 19 4.37 4.11 -16.92
N LEU A 20 4.48 3.84 -15.61
CA LEU A 20 5.78 3.96 -14.92
C LEU A 20 6.80 2.94 -15.44
N ALA A 21 6.34 1.73 -15.79
CA ALA A 21 7.20 0.68 -16.34
C ALA A 21 7.77 1.07 -17.72
N GLU A 22 6.99 1.72 -18.59
CA GLU A 22 7.46 2.25 -19.89
C GLU A 22 8.62 3.26 -19.76
N HIS A 23 8.78 3.88 -18.59
CA HIS A 23 9.76 4.91 -18.31
C HIS A 23 10.81 4.49 -17.27
N ASP A 24 11.04 3.18 -17.06
CA ASP A 24 12.00 2.65 -16.07
C ASP A 24 11.86 3.33 -14.68
N THR A 25 10.61 3.60 -14.31
CA THR A 25 10.26 4.31 -13.09
C THR A 25 9.64 3.33 -12.10
N LYS A 26 10.20 3.28 -10.89
CA LYS A 26 9.68 2.43 -9.82
C LYS A 26 8.61 3.18 -9.04
N MET A 27 7.50 2.49 -8.76
CA MET A 27 6.51 3.00 -7.84
C MET A 27 6.97 2.81 -6.40
N MET A 28 6.79 3.84 -5.58
CA MET A 28 7.00 3.79 -4.14
C MET A 28 5.69 4.12 -3.42
N ALA A 29 5.20 3.19 -2.61
CA ALA A 29 3.95 3.30 -1.88
C ALA A 29 4.11 4.13 -0.61
N TRP A 30 3.53 5.34 -0.59
CA TRP A 30 3.21 6.02 0.66
C TRP A 30 1.86 5.55 1.19
N GLY A 31 1.71 5.53 2.52
CA GLY A 31 0.53 4.97 3.19
C GLY A 31 0.26 3.48 2.90
N PRO A 32 1.26 2.58 2.87
CA PRO A 32 1.07 1.17 2.48
C PRO A 32 0.19 0.37 3.43
N LEU A 33 0.00 0.86 4.66
CA LEU A 33 -0.87 0.30 5.69
C LEU A 33 -2.04 1.23 6.05
N GLY A 34 -2.19 2.35 5.32
CA GLY A 34 -3.26 3.31 5.49
C GLY A 34 -4.52 2.93 4.71
N GLY A 35 -5.62 3.67 4.90
CA GLY A 35 -6.90 3.48 4.21
C GLY A 35 -7.92 4.51 4.71
N GLU A 36 -9.12 4.51 4.14
CA GLU A 36 -10.21 5.34 4.67
C GLU A 36 -10.62 4.84 6.07
N GLY A 37 -10.69 5.77 7.04
CA GLY A 37 -11.06 5.47 8.42
C GLY A 37 -9.93 4.95 9.33
N ALA A 38 -10.26 4.79 10.61
CA ALA A 38 -9.29 4.46 11.68
C ALA A 38 -8.77 3.01 11.66
N GLU A 39 -9.30 2.15 10.77
CA GLU A 39 -9.16 0.69 10.86
C GLU A 39 -8.48 0.04 9.63
N GLY A 40 -8.62 0.61 8.43
CA GLY A 40 -7.89 0.34 7.18
C GLY A 40 -7.32 -1.06 6.90
N VAL A 41 -6.29 -1.11 6.05
CA VAL A 41 -5.62 -2.33 5.57
C VAL A 41 -5.28 -3.34 6.68
N VAL A 42 -4.93 -2.86 7.87
CA VAL A 42 -4.51 -3.70 9.00
C VAL A 42 -5.64 -4.47 9.68
N LYS A 43 -6.91 -4.12 9.44
CA LYS A 43 -8.09 -4.83 9.95
C LYS A 43 -8.92 -5.50 8.85
N ASN A 44 -8.42 -5.54 7.62
CA ASN A 44 -9.10 -6.21 6.52
C ASN A 44 -9.13 -7.74 6.75
N GLU A 45 -10.33 -8.32 6.78
CA GLU A 45 -10.55 -9.74 7.08
C GLU A 45 -9.92 -10.68 6.02
N LEU A 46 -9.93 -10.29 4.75
CA LEU A 46 -9.30 -11.08 3.69
C LEU A 46 -7.79 -11.15 3.90
N LEU A 47 -7.14 -10.02 4.20
CA LEU A 47 -5.71 -9.97 4.49
C LEU A 47 -5.36 -10.75 5.77
N ALA A 48 -6.20 -10.68 6.80
CA ALA A 48 -6.03 -11.46 8.02
C ALA A 48 -6.13 -12.98 7.74
N SER A 49 -7.16 -13.41 7.02
CA SER A 49 -7.38 -14.81 6.65
C SER A 49 -6.23 -15.38 5.80
N ILE A 50 -5.69 -14.61 4.87
CA ILE A 50 -4.49 -15.01 4.12
C ILE A 50 -3.29 -15.12 5.07
N GLY A 51 -3.12 -14.16 5.98
CA GLY A 51 -2.03 -14.14 6.95
C GLY A 51 -2.01 -15.35 7.89
N GLU A 52 -3.17 -15.85 8.30
CA GLU A 52 -3.31 -17.07 9.12
C GLU A 52 -2.60 -18.28 8.51
N GLY A 53 -2.66 -18.43 7.18
CA GLY A 53 -1.99 -19.52 6.46
C GLY A 53 -0.46 -19.49 6.56
N TYR A 54 0.12 -18.32 6.85
CA TYR A 54 1.56 -18.11 6.98
C TYR A 54 2.01 -17.83 8.42
N GLY A 55 1.08 -17.73 9.38
CA GLY A 55 1.38 -17.20 10.71
C GLY A 55 1.80 -15.72 10.70
N LYS A 56 1.28 -14.94 9.74
CA LYS A 56 1.61 -13.54 9.50
C LYS A 56 0.38 -12.66 9.72
N THR A 57 0.57 -11.37 9.99
CA THR A 57 -0.55 -10.43 10.14
C THR A 57 -1.00 -9.83 8.81
N ALA A 58 -2.19 -9.23 8.80
CA ALA A 58 -2.70 -8.47 7.66
C ALA A 58 -1.72 -7.39 7.18
N ALA A 59 -0.99 -6.74 8.09
CA ALA A 59 0.04 -5.76 7.74
C ALA A 59 1.21 -6.39 6.95
N GLN A 60 1.69 -7.57 7.39
CA GLN A 60 2.74 -8.30 6.69
C GLN A 60 2.27 -8.78 5.32
N VAL A 61 1.04 -9.28 5.21
CA VAL A 61 0.42 -9.67 3.92
C VAL A 61 0.32 -8.48 2.97
N ALA A 62 -0.14 -7.31 3.44
CA ALA A 62 -0.23 -6.11 2.63
C ALA A 62 1.13 -5.64 2.10
N LEU A 63 2.15 -5.64 2.96
CA LEU A 63 3.52 -5.26 2.56
C LEU A 63 4.15 -6.30 1.62
N ARG A 64 3.92 -7.59 1.88
CA ARG A 64 4.34 -8.68 0.98
C ARG A 64 3.70 -8.53 -0.39
N TRP A 65 2.41 -8.24 -0.43
CA TRP A 65 1.68 -8.05 -1.68
C TRP A 65 2.24 -6.90 -2.52
N LEU A 66 2.52 -5.74 -1.90
CA LEU A 66 3.17 -4.60 -2.57
C LEU A 66 4.58 -4.97 -3.08
N THR A 67 5.42 -5.55 -2.22
CA THR A 67 6.81 -5.87 -2.58
C THR A 67 6.92 -6.97 -3.63
N GLN A 68 6.00 -7.93 -3.63
CA GLN A 68 5.93 -8.98 -4.66
C GLN A 68 5.47 -8.46 -6.03
N ARG A 69 4.75 -7.34 -6.09
CA ARG A 69 4.48 -6.57 -7.32
C ARG A 69 5.68 -5.70 -7.76
N GLY A 70 6.78 -5.70 -7.01
CA GLY A 70 7.94 -4.85 -7.29
C GLY A 70 7.76 -3.40 -6.84
N ILE A 71 6.77 -3.12 -6.00
CA ILE A 71 6.51 -1.79 -5.44
C ILE A 71 7.31 -1.61 -4.15
N VAL A 72 8.04 -0.51 -4.04
CA VAL A 72 8.78 -0.16 -2.83
C VAL A 72 7.79 0.35 -1.77
N ALA A 73 7.67 -0.30 -0.61
CA ALA A 73 6.77 0.15 0.45
C ALA A 73 7.52 0.85 1.60
N ILE A 74 6.99 1.97 2.08
CA ILE A 74 7.58 2.76 3.20
C ILE A 74 6.61 2.86 4.40
N PRO A 75 6.35 1.76 5.13
CA PRO A 75 5.47 1.80 6.30
C PRO A 75 6.10 2.59 7.45
N LYS A 76 5.31 3.46 8.09
CA LYS A 76 5.72 4.20 9.29
C LYS A 76 5.28 3.46 10.56
N SER A 77 6.17 3.40 11.54
CA SER A 77 5.85 2.98 12.91
C SER A 77 6.68 3.78 13.92
N THR A 78 6.16 3.95 15.13
CA THR A 78 6.91 4.42 16.32
C THR A 78 7.16 3.30 17.34
N HIS A 79 6.63 2.10 17.08
CA HIS A 79 6.80 0.92 17.93
C HIS A 79 7.79 -0.04 17.28
N VAL A 80 8.85 -0.38 18.01
CA VAL A 80 9.94 -1.25 17.51
C VAL A 80 9.41 -2.61 17.09
N GLU A 81 8.46 -3.19 17.81
CA GLU A 81 7.92 -4.51 17.45
C GLU A 81 7.18 -4.50 16.13
N ARG A 82 6.45 -3.41 15.82
CA ARG A 82 5.85 -3.22 14.49
C ARG A 82 6.90 -2.96 13.41
N MET A 83 8.02 -2.31 13.73
CA MET A 83 9.13 -2.16 12.76
C MET A 83 9.74 -3.51 12.40
N ARG A 84 10.01 -4.36 13.41
CA ARG A 84 10.49 -5.73 13.19
C ARG A 84 9.50 -6.53 12.37
N GLN A 85 8.22 -6.48 12.73
CA GLN A 85 7.15 -7.15 12.00
C GLN A 85 7.03 -6.68 10.54
N ASN A 86 7.11 -5.37 10.28
CA ASN A 86 7.02 -4.82 8.92
C ASN A 86 8.21 -5.24 8.03
N LEU A 87 9.35 -5.59 8.62
CA LEU A 87 10.53 -6.11 7.91
C LEU A 87 10.46 -7.63 7.71
N ASP A 88 9.75 -8.34 8.58
CA ASP A 88 9.58 -9.79 8.56
C ASP A 88 8.53 -10.24 7.53
N ILE A 89 8.77 -9.91 6.25
CA ILE A 89 7.85 -10.15 5.14
C ILE A 89 8.47 -10.93 3.97
N PHE A 90 9.73 -11.34 4.09
CA PHE A 90 10.48 -11.96 3.00
C PHE A 90 10.67 -13.46 3.15
N ASP A 91 10.23 -14.03 4.26
CA ASP A 91 10.28 -15.46 4.58
C ASP A 91 9.04 -16.24 4.08
N PHE A 92 8.09 -15.57 3.43
CA PHE A 92 6.95 -16.18 2.76
C PHE A 92 6.67 -15.54 1.40
N THR A 93 5.87 -16.21 0.58
CA THR A 93 5.48 -15.77 -0.77
C THR A 93 3.99 -16.01 -0.94
N LEU A 94 3.27 -14.98 -1.40
CA LEU A 94 1.85 -15.11 -1.70
C LEU A 94 1.69 -15.90 -3.00
N THR A 95 0.74 -16.83 -3.01
CA THR A 95 0.37 -17.57 -4.22
C THR A 95 -0.30 -16.66 -5.25
N ASP A 96 -0.30 -17.06 -6.52
CA ASP A 96 -0.98 -16.32 -7.58
C ASP A 96 -2.47 -16.10 -7.27
N GLU A 97 -3.11 -17.07 -6.61
CA GLU A 97 -4.51 -16.97 -6.22
C GLU A 97 -4.71 -15.93 -5.11
N GLU A 98 -3.84 -15.90 -4.10
CA GLU A 98 -3.89 -14.87 -3.05
C GLU A 98 -3.60 -13.48 -3.62
N MET A 99 -2.64 -13.35 -4.53
CA MET A 99 -2.35 -12.10 -5.23
C MET A 99 -3.60 -11.59 -5.98
N LYS A 100 -4.32 -12.48 -6.69
CA LYS A 100 -5.58 -12.16 -7.38
C LYS A 100 -6.70 -11.79 -6.41
N ARG A 101 -6.84 -12.52 -5.29
CA ARG A 101 -7.83 -12.22 -4.25
C ARG A 101 -7.59 -10.84 -3.64
N ILE A 102 -6.35 -10.47 -3.35
CA ILE A 102 -6.03 -9.13 -2.83
C ILE A 102 -6.31 -8.05 -3.88
N ALA A 103 -6.09 -8.34 -5.17
CA ALA A 103 -6.39 -7.40 -6.26
C ALA A 103 -7.88 -6.99 -6.32
N THR A 104 -8.81 -7.83 -5.83
CA THR A 104 -10.25 -7.48 -5.78
C THR A 104 -10.61 -6.45 -4.72
N LEU A 105 -9.69 -6.13 -3.79
CA LEU A 105 -9.89 -5.14 -2.74
C LEU A 105 -9.77 -3.68 -3.23
N ASN A 106 -9.46 -3.44 -4.50
CA ASN A 106 -9.25 -2.09 -5.03
C ASN A 106 -10.54 -1.25 -4.93
N CYS A 107 -10.52 -0.21 -4.10
CA CYS A 107 -11.61 0.77 -3.98
C CYS A 107 -11.34 2.01 -4.84
N HIS A 108 -10.08 2.42 -4.96
CA HIS A 108 -9.67 3.61 -5.71
C HIS A 108 -8.38 3.36 -6.48
N ASP A 109 -8.37 3.63 -7.78
CA ASP A 109 -7.15 3.38 -8.57
C ASP A 109 -6.17 4.57 -8.55
N ALA A 110 -6.65 5.80 -8.41
CA ALA A 110 -5.84 7.02 -8.58
C ALA A 110 -5.48 7.76 -7.27
N GLY A 111 -5.49 7.07 -6.13
CA GLY A 111 -5.36 7.71 -4.81
C GLY A 111 -6.68 8.29 -4.29
N THR A 112 -6.71 8.67 -3.02
CA THR A 112 -7.87 9.27 -2.33
C THR A 112 -7.82 10.79 -2.29
N VAL A 113 -6.71 11.40 -2.75
CA VAL A 113 -6.50 12.85 -2.71
C VAL A 113 -6.38 13.38 -4.13
N ASN A 114 -7.20 14.38 -4.46
CA ASN A 114 -7.05 15.14 -5.69
C ASN A 114 -6.06 16.31 -5.48
N PHE A 115 -4.81 16.11 -5.86
CA PHE A 115 -3.77 17.15 -5.76
C PHE A 115 -4.00 18.35 -6.69
N GLY A 116 -4.93 18.27 -7.65
CA GLY A 116 -5.33 19.37 -8.51
C GLY A 116 -6.49 20.22 -7.96
N ASP A 117 -7.09 19.84 -6.83
CA ASP A 117 -8.19 20.60 -6.23
C ASP A 117 -7.69 21.92 -5.61
N PRO A 118 -8.17 23.10 -6.07
CA PRO A 118 -7.77 24.39 -5.51
C PRO A 118 -8.01 24.53 -4.01
N GLN A 119 -9.05 23.89 -3.45
CA GLN A 119 -9.31 23.93 -2.01
C GLN A 119 -8.26 23.14 -1.23
N PHE A 120 -7.85 21.98 -1.75
CA PHE A 120 -6.76 21.20 -1.15
C PHE A 120 -5.42 21.93 -1.25
N VAL A 121 -5.13 22.58 -2.38
CA VAL A 121 -3.94 23.42 -2.55
C VAL A 121 -3.93 24.56 -1.53
N LYS A 122 -5.05 25.27 -1.38
CA LYS A 122 -5.20 26.33 -0.36
C LYS A 122 -4.94 25.79 1.05
N PHE A 123 -5.55 24.66 1.40
CA PHE A 123 -5.35 24.00 2.70
C PHE A 123 -3.87 23.71 2.98
N LEU A 124 -3.14 23.18 2.00
CA LEU A 124 -1.71 22.88 2.15
C LEU A 124 -0.88 24.15 2.43
N ILE A 125 -1.15 25.24 1.70
CA ILE A 125 -0.46 26.52 1.89
C ILE A 125 -0.76 27.09 3.28
N GLU A 126 -2.02 27.08 3.72
CA GLU A 126 -2.41 27.65 5.02
C GLU A 126 -1.93 26.83 6.21
N THR A 127 -1.74 25.52 6.03
CA THR A 127 -1.35 24.60 7.12
C THR A 127 0.17 24.44 7.24
N TYR A 128 0.89 24.48 6.12
CA TYR A 128 2.31 24.09 6.06
C TYR A 128 3.23 25.11 5.36
N GLY A 129 2.70 26.19 4.78
CA GLY A 129 3.47 27.26 4.12
C GLY A 129 3.94 28.32 5.11
#